data_AF-A0A521Q1D9-F1
#
_entry.id   AF-A0A521Q1D9-F1
#
_cell.length_a   1.000
_cell.length_b   1.000
_cell.length_c   1.000
_cell.angle_alpha   90.00
_cell.angle_beta   90.00
_cell.angle_gamma   90.00
#
_symmetry.space_group_name_H-M   'P 1'
#
loop_
_entity.id
_entity.type
_entity.pdbx_description
1 polymer ?
#
loop_
_entity_poly.entity_id
_entity_poly.type
_entity_poly.pdbx_seq_one_letter_code
_entity_poly.pdbx_strand_id
1 'polypeptide(L)'
;MAAYDPIGPIAALLPDFGASELHRGTGLIRISLPVPLSDGRKPVFILDVGTSGGAISVRETVPAHLPSFCPDRHINHDGTFCLFWRAVDGIEVVNPETARDWLETLVRFLQLQLRAARLQRWPDGRGRSHGAAAFYQHRAEAAAARLGEPFATDIVEGRLGTKRKGGSAEGTAIRVMKEGRRLFSVWERSRRVVNLRQPCLCPAGSGSRPVILRSCGSHAAAAADLAIELNEMAAAEREFWKSMKGSPCCGTMADCPLAGASA
;
A
#
# COMPACT_ATOMS: atom_id res chain seq x y z
N MET A 1 17.72 21.80 -23.98
CA MET A 1 17.86 21.10 -22.68
C MET A 1 18.04 19.63 -22.97
N ALA A 2 19.00 18.95 -22.34
CA ALA A 2 19.06 17.49 -22.42
C ALA A 2 17.82 16.90 -21.74
N ALA A 3 17.23 15.85 -22.32
CA ALA A 3 16.18 15.10 -21.63
C ALA A 3 16.79 14.43 -20.39
N TYR A 4 16.12 14.53 -19.25
CA TYR A 4 16.57 13.88 -18.03
C TYR A 4 16.48 12.35 -18.19
N ASP A 5 17.58 11.64 -17.93
CA ASP A 5 17.63 10.17 -18.02
C ASP A 5 17.70 9.52 -16.62
N PRO A 6 16.56 9.05 -16.06
CA PRO A 6 16.55 8.31 -14.80
C PRO A 6 17.17 6.90 -14.91
N ILE A 7 17.42 6.40 -16.12
CA ILE A 7 17.98 5.05 -16.33
C ILE A 7 19.50 5.04 -16.09
N GLY A 8 20.20 6.16 -16.33
CA GLY A 8 21.63 6.33 -16.04
C GLY A 8 21.99 6.02 -14.58
N PRO A 9 21.37 6.69 -13.57
CA PRO A 9 21.61 6.42 -12.16
C PRO A 9 21.31 4.98 -11.72
N ILE A 10 20.23 4.37 -12.22
CA ILE A 10 19.90 2.95 -11.94
C ILE A 10 20.99 2.02 -12.47
N ALA A 11 21.43 2.25 -13.71
CA ALA A 11 22.40 1.38 -14.36
C ALA A 11 23.77 1.38 -13.68
N ALA A 12 24.21 2.55 -13.20
CA ALA A 12 25.47 2.70 -12.47
C ALA A 12 25.50 1.88 -11.17
N LEU A 13 24.32 1.57 -10.60
CA LEU A 13 24.19 0.83 -9.33
C LEU A 13 23.91 -0.66 -9.51
N LEU A 14 23.66 -1.16 -10.73
CA LEU A 14 23.37 -2.60 -10.93
C LEU A 14 24.42 -3.54 -10.29
N PRO A 15 25.75 -3.28 -10.37
CA PRO A 15 26.75 -4.14 -9.75
C PRO A 15 26.59 -4.30 -8.23
N ASP A 16 26.14 -3.26 -7.51
CA ASP A 16 25.92 -3.30 -6.06
C ASP A 16 24.83 -4.31 -5.65
N PHE A 17 23.87 -4.55 -6.54
CA PHE A 17 22.80 -5.53 -6.37
C PHE A 17 23.14 -6.89 -7.01
N GLY A 18 24.36 -7.06 -7.52
CA GLY A 18 24.77 -8.23 -8.31
C GLY A 18 24.05 -8.36 -9.65
N ALA A 19 23.42 -7.28 -10.12
CA ALA A 19 22.67 -7.23 -11.37
C ALA A 19 23.57 -6.86 -12.56
N SER A 20 23.12 -7.21 -13.76
CA SER A 20 23.84 -6.95 -15.01
C SER A 20 22.93 -6.34 -16.06
N GLU A 21 23.43 -5.35 -16.80
CA GLU A 21 22.80 -4.86 -18.03
C GLU A 21 22.89 -5.94 -19.12
N LEU A 22 21.76 -6.26 -19.74
CA LEU A 22 21.65 -7.20 -20.86
C LEU A 22 21.44 -6.47 -22.20
N HIS A 23 20.75 -5.34 -22.16
CA HIS A 23 20.51 -4.48 -23.32
C HIS A 23 20.11 -3.07 -22.86
N ARG A 24 20.44 -2.06 -23.66
CA ARG A 24 20.02 -0.68 -23.48
C ARG A 24 19.52 -0.10 -24.79
N GLY A 25 18.34 0.50 -24.73
CA GLY A 25 17.74 1.32 -25.77
C GLY A 25 17.44 2.72 -25.24
N THR A 26 16.78 3.53 -26.06
CA THR A 26 16.35 4.88 -25.67
C THR A 26 15.27 4.80 -24.59
N GLY A 27 15.58 5.27 -23.37
CA GLY A 27 14.63 5.29 -22.24
C GLY A 27 14.28 3.91 -21.66
N LEU A 28 15.04 2.86 -22.00
CA LEU A 28 14.83 1.48 -21.59
C LEU A 28 16.17 0.78 -21.33
N ILE A 29 16.28 0.09 -20.19
CA ILE A 29 17.32 -0.89 -19.90
C ILE A 29 16.69 -2.24 -19.60
N ARG A 30 17.25 -3.32 -20.16
CA ARG A 30 16.96 -4.69 -19.77
C ARG A 30 18.05 -5.18 -18.83
N ILE A 31 17.65 -5.70 -17.68
CA ILE A 31 18.58 -6.15 -16.64
C ILE A 31 18.33 -7.61 -16.26
N SER A 32 19.41 -8.29 -15.85
CA SER A 32 19.39 -9.52 -15.07
C SER A 32 19.54 -9.13 -13.60
N LEU A 33 18.56 -9.45 -12.75
CA LEU A 33 18.56 -9.11 -11.32
C LEU A 33 18.43 -10.39 -10.47
N PRO A 34 19.51 -10.85 -9.80
CA PRO A 34 19.43 -11.92 -8.81
C PRO A 34 18.79 -11.40 -7.51
N VAL A 35 17.66 -11.99 -7.09
CA VAL A 35 16.93 -11.57 -5.89
C VAL A 35 17.30 -12.50 -4.72
N PRO A 36 18.03 -12.04 -3.70
CA PRO A 36 18.44 -12.89 -2.59
C PRO A 36 17.27 -13.24 -1.68
N LEU A 37 17.17 -14.52 -1.31
CA LEU A 37 16.22 -15.05 -0.33
C LEU A 37 16.91 -15.46 0.98
N SER A 38 16.14 -15.51 2.06
CA SER A 38 16.62 -15.90 3.40
C SER A 38 17.11 -17.36 3.49
N ASP A 39 16.78 -18.20 2.51
CA ASP A 39 17.24 -19.59 2.39
C ASP A 39 18.50 -19.74 1.52
N GLY A 40 19.15 -18.63 1.16
CA GLY A 40 20.38 -18.60 0.37
C GLY A 40 20.17 -18.68 -1.15
N ARG A 41 18.96 -19.01 -1.63
CA ARG A 41 18.65 -19.01 -3.07
C ARG A 41 18.64 -17.59 -3.64
N LYS A 42 18.95 -17.48 -4.93
CA LYS A 42 18.96 -16.22 -5.68
C LYS A 42 18.25 -16.38 -7.05
N PRO A 43 16.90 -16.45 -7.11
CA PRO A 43 16.19 -16.47 -8.39
C PRO A 43 16.53 -15.23 -9.22
N VAL A 44 16.74 -15.40 -10.53
CA VAL A 44 17.22 -14.35 -11.43
C VAL A 44 16.06 -13.86 -12.30
N PHE A 45 15.68 -12.60 -12.12
CA PHE A 45 14.63 -11.97 -12.91
C PHE A 45 15.22 -11.25 -14.13
N ILE A 46 14.58 -11.41 -15.28
CA ILE A 46 14.91 -10.65 -16.49
C ILE A 46 13.87 -9.55 -16.61
N LEU A 47 14.29 -8.30 -16.39
CA LEU A 47 13.40 -7.16 -16.23
C LEU A 47 13.63 -6.11 -17.31
N ASP A 48 12.53 -5.61 -17.88
CA ASP A 48 12.50 -4.39 -18.68
C ASP A 48 12.22 -3.21 -17.72
N VAL A 49 13.20 -2.31 -17.55
CA VAL A 49 13.08 -1.07 -16.75
C VAL A 49 13.14 0.13 -17.69
N GLY A 50 12.10 0.94 -17.74
CA GLY A 50 12.02 2.10 -18.64
C GLY A 50 11.20 3.23 -18.06
N THR A 51 10.98 4.29 -18.84
CA THR A 51 10.17 5.44 -18.43
C THR A 51 8.76 5.42 -19.05
N SER A 52 7.73 5.65 -18.22
CA SER A 52 6.34 5.72 -18.66
C SER A 52 5.58 6.78 -17.86
N GLY A 53 5.09 7.80 -18.57
CA GLY A 53 4.42 8.97 -17.97
C GLY A 53 5.35 9.82 -17.09
N GLY A 54 6.64 9.91 -17.44
CA GLY A 54 7.65 10.67 -16.68
C GLY A 54 8.24 9.94 -15.46
N ALA A 55 7.74 8.75 -15.10
CA ALA A 55 8.23 7.97 -13.98
C ALA A 55 8.67 6.56 -14.40
N ILE A 56 9.56 5.95 -13.63
CA ILE A 56 10.10 4.62 -13.94
C ILE A 56 9.01 3.55 -13.82
N SER A 57 8.96 2.67 -14.82
CA SER A 57 8.14 1.47 -14.91
C SER A 57 9.03 0.25 -15.08
N VAL A 58 8.68 -0.84 -14.41
CA VAL A 58 9.42 -2.11 -14.48
C VAL A 58 8.45 -3.28 -14.58
N ARG A 59 8.84 -4.30 -15.35
CA ARG A 59 8.13 -5.58 -15.52
C ARG A 59 9.12 -6.72 -15.81
N GLU A 60 8.69 -7.98 -15.68
CA GLU A 60 9.43 -9.08 -16.32
C GLU A 60 9.36 -8.92 -17.85
N THR A 61 10.49 -9.06 -18.55
CA THR A 61 10.57 -9.02 -20.02
C THR A 61 9.66 -10.07 -20.66
N VAL A 62 9.67 -11.28 -20.06
CA VAL A 62 8.73 -12.37 -20.32
C VAL A 62 8.30 -12.89 -18.95
N PRO A 63 7.00 -12.96 -18.62
CA PRO A 63 6.53 -13.51 -17.36
C PRO A 63 7.06 -14.94 -17.15
N ALA A 64 7.85 -15.13 -16.09
CA ALA A 64 8.57 -16.38 -15.82
C ALA A 64 8.48 -16.78 -14.34
N HIS A 65 8.60 -15.81 -13.43
CA HIS A 65 8.40 -16.01 -11.98
C HIS A 65 7.08 -15.41 -11.49
N LEU A 66 6.54 -14.45 -12.24
CA LEU A 66 5.36 -13.68 -11.89
C LEU A 66 4.24 -13.95 -12.90
N PRO A 67 2.95 -13.86 -12.49
CA PRO A 67 1.85 -13.85 -13.45
C PRO A 67 1.88 -12.57 -14.29
N SER A 68 1.37 -12.64 -15.51
CA SER A 68 1.26 -11.47 -16.41
C SER A 68 0.36 -10.35 -15.87
N PHE A 69 -0.57 -10.69 -14.98
CA PHE A 69 -1.50 -9.79 -14.30
C PHE A 69 -1.93 -10.40 -12.97
N CYS A 70 -1.95 -9.60 -11.90
CA CYS A 70 -2.58 -9.95 -10.62
C CYS A 70 -2.63 -8.73 -9.69
N PRO A 71 -3.82 -8.17 -9.39
CA PRO A 71 -3.96 -7.03 -8.49
C PRO A 71 -3.47 -7.29 -7.06
N ASP A 72 -3.80 -8.45 -6.47
CA ASP A 72 -3.33 -8.88 -5.13
C ASP A 72 -1.81 -9.08 -5.04
N ARG A 73 -1.14 -9.17 -6.19
CA ARG A 73 0.32 -9.20 -6.31
C ARG A 73 0.85 -7.90 -6.91
N HIS A 74 0.05 -6.85 -7.00
CA HIS A 74 0.45 -5.53 -7.50
C HIS A 74 1.09 -5.58 -8.91
N ILE A 75 0.55 -6.41 -9.82
CA ILE A 75 0.97 -6.50 -11.22
C ILE A 75 -0.20 -6.05 -12.11
N ASN A 76 0.04 -4.99 -12.89
CA ASN A 76 -0.90 -4.34 -13.79
C ASN A 76 -1.15 -5.17 -15.06
N HIS A 77 -2.18 -4.80 -15.85
CA HIS A 77 -2.55 -5.52 -17.09
C HIS A 77 -1.46 -5.55 -18.17
N ASP A 78 -0.51 -4.61 -18.15
CA ASP A 78 0.64 -4.53 -19.06
C ASP A 78 1.90 -5.23 -18.51
N GLY A 79 1.76 -5.96 -17.39
CA GLY A 79 2.82 -6.63 -16.65
C GLY A 79 3.62 -5.72 -15.72
N THR A 80 3.35 -4.41 -15.68
CA THR A 80 4.14 -3.48 -14.85
C THR A 80 3.84 -3.63 -13.36
N PHE A 81 4.87 -3.40 -12.54
CA PHE A 81 4.80 -3.54 -11.09
C PHE A 81 4.32 -2.24 -10.44
N CYS A 82 3.28 -2.33 -9.62
CA CYS A 82 2.87 -1.28 -8.69
C CYS A 82 3.77 -1.34 -7.43
N LEU A 83 5.01 -0.85 -7.55
CA LEU A 83 5.99 -0.82 -6.45
C LEU A 83 5.57 0.10 -5.29
N PHE A 84 4.90 1.21 -5.61
CA PHE A 84 4.50 2.28 -4.71
C PHE A 84 3.35 3.08 -5.30
N TRP A 85 2.65 3.86 -4.49
CA TRP A 85 1.64 4.79 -4.97
C TRP A 85 2.29 6.13 -5.35
N ARG A 86 2.63 6.25 -6.64
CA ARG A 86 3.38 7.35 -7.27
C ARG A 86 3.07 8.77 -6.78
N ALA A 87 1.83 9.06 -6.38
CA ALA A 87 1.41 10.39 -5.95
C ALA A 87 1.77 10.76 -4.49
N VAL A 88 2.27 9.83 -3.67
CA VAL A 88 2.65 10.10 -2.26
C VAL A 88 3.93 9.41 -1.82
N ASP A 89 4.16 8.14 -2.16
CA ASP A 89 5.41 7.43 -1.88
C ASP A 89 6.18 7.06 -3.16
N GLY A 90 6.01 7.89 -4.21
CA GLY A 90 6.76 7.81 -5.45
C GLY A 90 8.21 8.21 -5.28
N ILE A 91 9.13 7.29 -5.62
CA ILE A 91 10.56 7.60 -5.70
C ILE A 91 10.85 8.20 -7.08
N GLU A 92 11.04 9.53 -7.12
CA GLU A 92 11.60 10.21 -8.29
C GLU A 92 13.11 9.99 -8.30
N VAL A 93 13.58 9.09 -9.16
CA VAL A 93 15.02 8.89 -9.36
C VAL A 93 15.57 10.12 -10.06
N VAL A 94 16.28 10.95 -9.31
CA VAL A 94 16.96 12.18 -9.78
C VAL A 94 18.47 12.12 -9.59
N ASN A 95 18.95 11.21 -8.73
CA ASN A 95 20.35 11.09 -8.31
C ASN A 95 20.67 9.62 -7.90
N PRO A 96 21.93 9.28 -7.57
CA PRO A 96 22.29 7.92 -7.16
C PRO A 96 21.64 7.43 -5.85
N GLU A 97 21.29 8.33 -4.93
CA GLU A 97 20.64 7.97 -3.65
C GLU A 97 19.20 7.45 -3.91
N THR A 98 18.39 8.26 -4.58
CA THR A 98 17.03 7.89 -5.01
C THR A 98 17.02 6.68 -5.97
N ALA A 99 18.07 6.49 -6.79
CA ALA A 99 18.24 5.29 -7.60
C ALA A 99 18.47 4.03 -6.75
N ARG A 100 19.22 4.13 -5.65
CA ARG A 100 19.42 3.04 -4.68
C ARG A 100 18.11 2.70 -3.98
N ASP A 101 17.40 3.70 -3.44
CA ASP A 101 16.11 3.50 -2.78
C ASP A 101 15.09 2.78 -3.69
N TRP A 102 15.08 3.15 -4.98
CA TRP A 102 14.24 2.51 -5.98
C TRP A 102 14.64 1.04 -6.24
N LEU A 103 15.93 0.74 -6.36
CA LEU A 103 16.44 -0.63 -6.53
C LEU A 103 16.20 -1.50 -5.28
N GLU A 104 16.39 -0.98 -4.08
CA GLU A 104 16.07 -1.66 -2.82
C GLU A 104 14.56 -1.96 -2.72
N THR A 105 13.73 -1.00 -3.12
CA THR A 105 12.26 -1.17 -3.19
C THR A 105 11.88 -2.26 -4.20
N LEU A 106 12.51 -2.30 -5.37
CA LEU A 106 12.30 -3.35 -6.37
C LEU A 106 12.71 -4.74 -5.85
N VAL A 107 13.90 -4.86 -5.25
CA VAL A 107 14.37 -6.15 -4.68
C VAL A 107 13.42 -6.62 -3.58
N ARG A 108 13.03 -5.73 -2.66
CA ARG A 108 12.06 -6.05 -1.61
C ARG A 108 10.70 -6.46 -2.18
N PHE A 109 10.21 -5.79 -3.22
CA PHE A 109 9.01 -6.17 -3.93
C PHE A 109 9.10 -7.59 -4.50
N LEU A 110 10.21 -7.94 -5.18
CA LEU A 110 10.40 -9.28 -5.76
C LEU A 110 10.55 -10.38 -4.70
N GLN A 111 11.15 -10.07 -3.54
CA GLN A 111 11.13 -10.98 -2.38
C GLN A 111 9.70 -11.22 -1.86
N LEU A 112 8.88 -10.16 -1.78
CA LEU A 112 7.47 -10.25 -1.41
C LEU A 112 6.67 -11.05 -2.43
N GLN A 113 6.94 -10.91 -3.74
CA GLN A 113 6.33 -11.73 -4.80
C GLN A 113 6.55 -13.24 -4.60
N LEU A 114 7.81 -13.63 -4.39
CA LEU A 114 8.19 -15.04 -4.22
C LEU A 114 7.59 -15.63 -2.93
N ARG A 115 7.51 -14.81 -1.87
CA ARG A 115 6.84 -15.19 -0.62
C ARG A 115 5.32 -15.27 -0.78
N ALA A 116 4.71 -14.35 -1.55
CA ALA A 116 3.27 -14.34 -1.84
C ALA A 116 2.86 -15.60 -2.62
N ALA A 117 3.63 -15.97 -3.65
CA ALA A 117 3.40 -17.22 -4.39
C ALA A 117 3.47 -18.47 -3.49
N ARG A 118 4.38 -18.50 -2.50
CA ARG A 118 4.49 -19.62 -1.55
C ARG A 118 3.38 -19.65 -0.50
N LEU A 119 2.89 -18.49 -0.06
CA LEU A 119 1.86 -18.37 0.98
C LEU A 119 0.44 -18.27 0.40
N GLN A 120 0.31 -18.10 -0.92
CA GLN A 120 -0.92 -17.80 -1.65
C GLN A 120 -1.68 -16.58 -1.12
N ARG A 121 -0.97 -15.63 -0.49
CA ARG A 121 -1.51 -14.38 0.08
C ARG A 121 -0.37 -13.37 0.26
N TRP A 122 -0.70 -12.07 0.30
CA TRP A 122 0.33 -11.03 0.41
C TRP A 122 0.95 -10.95 1.84
N PRO A 123 2.28 -10.98 1.98
CA PRO A 123 2.96 -10.70 3.26
C PRO A 123 2.63 -11.68 4.39
N ASP A 124 2.58 -11.30 5.67
CA ASP A 124 2.79 -10.00 6.36
C ASP A 124 1.66 -8.95 6.42
N GLY A 125 0.66 -8.94 5.53
CA GLY A 125 -0.54 -8.09 5.68
C GLY A 125 -0.35 -6.57 5.52
N ARG A 126 0.87 -6.11 5.17
CA ARG A 126 1.22 -4.68 5.01
C ARG A 126 1.18 -4.23 3.54
N GLY A 127 0.34 -4.86 2.74
CA GLY A 127 0.12 -4.45 1.35
C GLY A 127 -0.38 -3.02 1.29
N ARG A 128 0.03 -2.26 0.27
CA ARG A 128 -0.62 -0.99 -0.05
C ARG A 128 -1.99 -1.29 -0.65
N SER A 129 -3.00 -0.53 -0.26
CA SER A 129 -4.34 -0.63 -0.83
C SER A 129 -4.31 -0.23 -2.31
N HIS A 130 -5.21 -0.77 -3.11
CA HIS A 130 -5.18 -0.68 -4.56
C HIS A 130 -5.72 0.65 -5.09
N GLY A 131 -5.13 1.14 -6.19
CA GLY A 131 -5.60 2.34 -6.89
C GLY A 131 -5.72 3.56 -5.96
N ALA A 132 -6.92 4.16 -5.92
CA ALA A 132 -7.19 5.32 -5.07
C ALA A 132 -7.23 5.00 -3.56
N ALA A 133 -7.37 3.72 -3.16
CA ALA A 133 -7.42 3.35 -1.76
C ALA A 133 -6.10 3.63 -1.01
N ALA A 134 -4.96 3.58 -1.72
CA ALA A 134 -3.64 3.96 -1.19
C ALA A 134 -3.62 5.38 -0.58
N PHE A 135 -4.35 6.33 -1.17
CA PHE A 135 -4.46 7.70 -0.66
C PHE A 135 -5.09 7.76 0.72
N TYR A 136 -6.23 7.08 0.85
CA TYR A 136 -7.00 7.04 2.07
C TYR A 136 -6.27 6.21 3.14
N GLN A 137 -5.55 5.15 2.75
CA GLN A 137 -4.62 4.44 3.63
C GLN A 137 -3.55 5.38 4.19
N HIS A 138 -2.82 6.11 3.34
CA HIS A 138 -1.77 7.03 3.81
C HIS A 138 -2.33 8.11 4.75
N ARG A 139 -3.49 8.69 4.42
CA ARG A 139 -4.12 9.72 5.28
C ARG A 139 -4.67 9.13 6.58
N ALA A 140 -5.12 7.88 6.58
CA ALA A 140 -5.47 7.14 7.79
C ALA A 140 -4.23 6.81 8.64
N GLU A 141 -3.10 6.39 8.03
CA GLU A 141 -1.82 6.16 8.70
C GLU A 141 -1.31 7.43 9.38
N ALA A 142 -1.35 8.58 8.67
CA ALA A 142 -1.01 9.89 9.22
C ALA A 142 -1.98 10.35 10.34
N ALA A 143 -3.26 9.99 10.28
CA ALA A 143 -4.22 10.28 11.36
C ALA A 143 -4.01 9.39 12.58
N ALA A 144 -3.70 8.11 12.39
CA ALA A 144 -3.35 7.16 13.43
C ALA A 144 -2.05 7.55 14.15
N ALA A 145 -1.02 7.97 13.41
CA ALA A 145 0.22 8.49 13.98
C ALA A 145 -0.01 9.69 14.91
N ARG A 146 -0.95 10.60 14.58
CA ARG A 146 -1.34 11.73 15.44
C ARG A 146 -2.15 11.33 16.68
N LEU A 147 -2.71 10.12 16.74
CA LEU A 147 -3.31 9.56 17.97
C LEU A 147 -2.29 8.83 18.85
N GLY A 148 -1.19 8.39 18.26
CA GLY A 148 -0.19 7.53 18.89
C GLY A 148 -0.67 6.09 19.06
N GLU A 149 0.02 5.34 19.92
CA GLU A 149 -0.34 3.94 20.20
C GLU A 149 -1.69 3.81 20.94
N PRO A 150 -2.48 2.75 20.68
CA PRO A 150 -2.18 1.61 19.81
C PRO A 150 -2.50 1.84 18.32
N PHE A 151 -3.00 3.01 17.93
CA PHE A 151 -3.56 3.23 16.59
C PHE A 151 -2.52 3.17 15.47
N ALA A 152 -1.32 3.69 15.73
CA ALA A 152 -0.21 3.64 14.77
C ALA A 152 0.18 2.19 14.41
N THR A 153 0.29 1.30 15.41
CA THR A 153 0.49 -0.13 15.16
C THR A 153 -0.75 -0.81 14.57
N ASP A 154 -1.95 -0.52 15.09
CA ASP A 154 -3.19 -1.20 14.70
C ASP A 154 -3.57 -1.01 13.23
N ILE A 155 -3.26 0.14 12.63
CA ILE A 155 -3.51 0.37 11.20
C ILE A 155 -2.51 -0.39 10.31
N VAL A 156 -1.22 -0.39 10.67
CA VAL A 156 -0.16 -1.10 9.92
C VAL A 156 -0.38 -2.62 9.96
N GLU A 157 -0.98 -3.14 11.03
CA GLU A 157 -1.33 -4.55 11.17
C GLU A 157 -2.73 -4.90 10.63
N GLY A 158 -3.42 -3.96 9.96
CA GLY A 158 -4.73 -4.20 9.35
C GLY A 158 -5.86 -4.52 10.36
N ARG A 159 -5.67 -4.19 11.64
CA ARG A 159 -6.62 -4.54 12.72
C ARG A 159 -7.81 -3.59 12.83
N LEU A 160 -7.73 -2.43 12.18
CA LEU A 160 -8.78 -1.41 12.17
C LEU A 160 -9.70 -1.58 10.96
N GLY A 161 -11.01 -1.46 11.19
CA GLY A 161 -12.01 -1.41 10.14
C GLY A 161 -13.15 -0.46 10.49
N THR A 162 -14.04 -0.21 9.53
CA THR A 162 -15.19 0.69 9.70
C THR A 162 -16.52 -0.01 9.47
N LYS A 163 -17.56 0.44 10.18
CA LYS A 163 -18.96 0.10 9.89
C LYS A 163 -19.81 1.37 9.90
N ARG A 164 -20.43 1.71 8.78
CA ARG A 164 -21.46 2.75 8.73
C ARG A 164 -22.70 2.28 9.48
N LYS A 165 -23.26 3.14 10.33
CA LYS A 165 -24.58 2.98 10.93
C LYS A 165 -25.39 4.24 10.63
N GLY A 166 -26.48 4.11 9.89
CA GLY A 166 -27.46 5.18 9.75
C GLY A 166 -28.16 5.47 11.09
N GLY A 167 -28.51 6.73 11.34
CA GLY A 167 -29.48 7.07 12.39
C GLY A 167 -29.39 8.50 12.95
N SER A 168 -30.58 9.04 13.24
CA SER A 168 -30.84 10.35 13.89
C SER A 168 -30.57 11.60 13.03
N ALA A 169 -30.99 12.75 13.55
CA ALA A 169 -30.92 14.06 12.87
C ALA A 169 -29.49 14.51 12.50
N GLU A 170 -28.45 13.99 13.16
CA GLU A 170 -27.04 14.27 12.84
C GLU A 170 -26.53 13.46 11.61
N GLY A 171 -27.31 12.50 11.10
CA GLY A 171 -26.99 11.70 9.92
C GLY A 171 -26.21 10.41 10.21
N THR A 172 -25.51 9.88 9.20
CA THR A 172 -24.79 8.61 9.32
C THR A 172 -23.58 8.72 10.26
N ALA A 173 -23.40 7.72 11.12
CA ALA A 173 -22.21 7.56 11.95
C ALA A 173 -21.28 6.48 11.38
N ILE A 174 -20.00 6.79 11.23
CA ILE A 174 -18.95 5.81 10.98
C ILE A 174 -18.46 5.29 12.33
N ARG A 175 -18.48 3.98 12.52
CA ARG A 175 -17.94 3.30 13.71
C ARG A 175 -16.56 2.75 13.38
N VAL A 176 -15.55 3.16 14.13
CA VAL A 176 -14.21 2.52 14.06
C VAL A 176 -14.23 1.29 14.94
N MET A 177 -13.78 0.18 14.36
CA MET A 177 -13.82 -1.16 14.92
C MET A 177 -12.41 -1.73 14.97
N LYS A 178 -12.11 -2.52 16.01
CA LYS A 178 -10.95 -3.42 16.08
C LYS A 178 -11.44 -4.79 16.49
N GLU A 179 -11.13 -5.82 15.71
CA GLU A 179 -11.46 -7.23 16.03
C GLU A 179 -12.96 -7.42 16.40
N GLY A 180 -13.86 -6.73 15.69
CA GLY A 180 -15.30 -6.73 15.96
C GLY A 180 -15.76 -5.84 17.13
N ARG A 181 -14.88 -5.38 18.02
CA ARG A 181 -15.18 -4.42 19.09
C ARG A 181 -15.20 -2.98 18.55
N ARG A 182 -16.23 -2.21 18.90
CA ARG A 182 -16.27 -0.77 18.60
C ARG A 182 -15.28 -0.03 19.49
N LEU A 183 -14.40 0.77 18.90
CA LEU A 183 -13.52 1.69 19.61
C LEU A 183 -14.24 3.03 19.86
N PHE A 184 -14.63 3.72 18.78
CA PHE A 184 -15.36 4.99 18.86
C PHE A 184 -16.30 5.16 17.65
N SER A 185 -16.90 6.35 17.51
CA SER A 185 -17.76 6.68 16.37
C SER A 185 -17.64 8.15 16.01
N VAL A 186 -17.82 8.47 14.73
CA VAL A 186 -17.70 9.81 14.15
C VAL A 186 -18.93 10.08 13.29
N TRP A 187 -19.53 11.25 13.43
CA TRP A 187 -20.58 11.71 12.53
C TRP A 187 -19.96 12.09 11.18
N GLU A 188 -20.43 11.45 10.11
CA GLU A 188 -19.86 11.56 8.77
C GLU A 188 -19.95 13.00 8.24
N ARG A 189 -21.14 13.62 8.33
CA ARG A 189 -21.41 14.98 7.84
C ARG A 189 -20.63 16.07 8.57
N SER A 190 -20.52 15.98 9.90
CA SER A 190 -19.90 17.03 10.72
C SER A 190 -18.43 16.75 11.06
N ARG A 191 -17.85 15.65 10.55
CA ARG A 191 -16.47 15.18 10.84
C ARG A 191 -16.12 15.30 12.33
N ARG A 192 -17.04 14.89 13.21
CA ARG A 192 -16.93 15.06 14.66
C ARG A 192 -17.15 13.75 15.40
N VAL A 193 -16.28 13.44 16.36
CA VAL A 193 -16.44 12.28 17.25
C VAL A 193 -17.75 12.39 18.04
N VAL A 194 -18.55 11.33 18.03
CA VAL A 194 -19.92 11.30 18.60
C VAL A 194 -19.93 11.62 20.09
N ASN A 195 -18.96 11.11 20.85
CA ASN A 195 -18.80 11.41 22.27
C ASN A 195 -17.42 12.04 22.52
N LEU A 196 -17.38 13.36 22.74
CA LEU A 196 -16.15 14.08 23.07
C LEU A 196 -15.78 14.00 24.56
N ARG A 197 -16.68 13.53 25.43
CA ARG A 197 -16.45 13.37 26.88
C ARG A 197 -15.92 11.99 27.27
N GLN A 198 -15.79 11.07 26.32
CA GLN A 198 -15.13 9.78 26.57
C GLN A 198 -13.65 9.98 26.94
N PRO A 199 -13.03 9.02 27.64
CA PRO A 199 -11.58 8.96 27.80
C PRO A 199 -10.88 9.08 26.45
N CYS A 200 -9.71 9.72 26.42
CA CYS A 200 -8.94 9.85 25.20
C CYS A 200 -8.53 8.47 24.64
N LEU A 201 -8.31 8.41 23.33
CA LEU A 201 -7.93 7.20 22.61
C LEU A 201 -6.43 6.85 22.76
N CYS A 202 -5.60 7.82 23.17
CA CYS A 202 -4.17 7.64 23.44
C CYS A 202 -3.92 7.11 24.87
N PRO A 203 -2.68 6.75 25.24
CA PRO A 203 -2.36 6.16 26.55
C PRO A 203 -2.80 7.01 27.76
N ALA A 204 -2.81 8.34 27.63
CA ALA A 204 -3.26 9.26 28.68
C ALA A 204 -4.77 9.16 29.00
N GLY A 205 -5.56 8.51 28.15
CA GLY A 205 -6.97 8.19 28.40
C GLY A 205 -7.19 6.86 29.15
N SER A 206 -6.14 6.07 29.41
CA SER A 206 -6.25 4.72 29.98
C SER A 206 -5.87 4.62 31.47
N GLY A 207 -5.50 5.74 32.11
CA GLY A 207 -5.09 5.79 33.53
C GLY A 207 -6.25 5.98 34.52
N SER A 208 -5.93 5.96 35.82
CA SER A 208 -6.89 6.17 36.93
C SER A 208 -7.49 7.58 36.97
N ARG A 209 -6.85 8.56 36.33
CA ARG A 209 -7.36 9.92 36.07
C ARG A 209 -7.27 10.18 34.56
N PRO A 210 -8.20 9.65 33.76
CA PRO A 210 -8.08 9.66 32.31
C PRO A 210 -8.30 11.06 31.73
N VAL A 211 -7.42 11.49 30.82
CA VAL A 211 -7.63 12.72 30.04
C VAL A 211 -8.82 12.51 29.11
N ILE A 212 -9.79 13.43 29.12
CA ILE A 212 -10.95 13.36 28.21
C ILE A 212 -10.55 13.76 26.78
N LEU A 213 -11.18 13.12 25.78
CA LEU A 213 -10.84 13.30 24.37
C LEU A 213 -10.95 14.77 23.91
N ARG A 214 -11.95 15.52 24.40
CA ARG A 214 -12.12 16.96 24.10
C ARG A 214 -10.91 17.83 24.48
N SER A 215 -10.18 17.45 25.52
CA SER A 215 -9.08 18.25 26.08
C SER A 215 -7.69 17.71 25.71
N CYS A 216 -7.62 16.60 24.96
CA CYS A 216 -6.36 15.95 24.60
C CYS A 216 -5.85 16.45 23.24
N GLY A 217 -5.36 17.70 23.21
CA GLY A 217 -4.76 18.31 22.03
C GLY A 217 -5.64 18.19 20.77
N SER A 218 -5.06 17.68 19.68
CA SER A 218 -5.73 17.48 18.40
C SER A 218 -6.39 16.09 18.23
N HIS A 219 -6.40 15.23 19.27
CA HIS A 219 -6.83 13.83 19.14
C HIS A 219 -8.30 13.68 18.73
N ALA A 220 -9.18 14.61 19.09
CA ALA A 220 -10.56 14.61 18.60
C ALA A 220 -10.65 14.77 17.06
N ALA A 221 -9.79 15.59 16.47
CA ALA A 221 -9.70 15.76 15.01
C ALA A 221 -8.97 14.58 14.35
N ALA A 222 -7.88 14.09 14.93
CA ALA A 222 -7.17 12.90 14.43
C ALA A 222 -8.07 11.65 14.43
N ALA A 223 -8.92 11.47 15.45
CA ALA A 223 -9.93 10.42 15.49
C ALA A 223 -11.01 10.59 14.41
N ALA A 224 -11.44 11.83 14.17
CA ALA A 224 -12.40 12.13 13.10
C ALA A 224 -11.84 11.80 11.72
N ASP A 225 -10.62 12.24 11.43
CA ASP A 225 -9.92 11.91 10.18
C ASP A 225 -9.75 10.40 10.03
N LEU A 226 -9.15 9.72 11.02
CA LEU A 226 -8.93 8.27 10.96
C LEU A 226 -10.21 7.49 10.62
N ALA A 227 -11.35 7.86 11.20
CA ALA A 227 -12.63 7.20 10.90
C ALA A 227 -13.10 7.44 9.46
N ILE A 228 -12.98 8.67 8.95
CA ILE A 228 -13.37 9.01 7.59
C ILE A 228 -12.43 8.32 6.60
N GLU A 229 -11.13 8.47 6.76
CA GLU A 229 -10.15 7.94 5.81
C GLU A 229 -10.18 6.40 5.77
N LEU A 230 -10.40 5.69 6.89
CA LEU A 230 -10.65 4.24 6.88
C LEU A 230 -11.97 3.84 6.18
N ASN A 231 -12.99 4.70 6.18
CA ASN A 231 -14.24 4.44 5.46
C ASN A 231 -14.06 4.63 3.95
N GLU A 232 -13.38 5.70 3.55
CA GLU A 232 -13.08 6.00 2.15
C GLU A 232 -12.08 4.99 1.56
N MET A 233 -11.07 4.56 2.32
CA MET A 233 -10.15 3.48 1.92
C MET A 233 -10.92 2.20 1.59
N ALA A 234 -11.83 1.78 2.48
CA ALA A 234 -12.66 0.61 2.25
C ALA A 234 -13.66 0.80 1.10
N ALA A 235 -14.09 2.04 0.80
CA ALA A 235 -14.95 2.33 -0.35
C ALA A 235 -14.18 2.29 -1.67
N ALA A 236 -12.99 2.87 -1.72
CA ALA A 236 -12.10 2.86 -2.87
C ALA A 236 -11.62 1.43 -3.21
N GLU A 237 -11.30 0.61 -2.22
CA GLU A 237 -11.03 -0.84 -2.41
C GLU A 237 -12.19 -1.54 -3.11
N ARG A 238 -13.43 -1.35 -2.62
CA ARG A 238 -14.61 -1.99 -3.22
C ARG A 238 -14.85 -1.54 -4.66
N GLU A 239 -14.62 -0.26 -4.97
CA GLU A 239 -14.79 0.23 -6.34
C GLU A 239 -13.66 -0.25 -7.27
N PHE A 240 -12.43 -0.38 -6.76
CA PHE A 240 -11.32 -1.01 -7.47
C PHE A 240 -11.62 -2.47 -7.83
N TRP A 241 -12.05 -3.29 -6.86
CA TRP A 241 -12.40 -4.69 -7.15
C TRP A 241 -13.62 -4.83 -8.07
N LYS A 242 -14.54 -3.86 -8.02
CA LYS A 242 -15.67 -3.77 -8.95
C LYS A 242 -15.23 -3.41 -10.36
N SER A 243 -14.23 -2.54 -10.56
CA SER A 243 -13.70 -2.24 -11.89
C SER A 243 -12.83 -3.37 -12.45
N MET A 244 -12.23 -4.20 -11.59
CA MET A 244 -11.50 -5.41 -11.97
C MET A 244 -12.40 -6.62 -12.31
N LYS A 245 -13.72 -6.51 -12.15
CA LYS A 245 -14.67 -7.61 -12.39
C LYS A 245 -14.60 -8.10 -13.86
N GLY A 246 -14.36 -9.40 -14.04
CA GLY A 246 -14.20 -10.03 -15.36
C GLY A 246 -12.74 -10.09 -15.84
N SER A 247 -11.80 -9.52 -15.09
CA SER A 247 -10.37 -9.73 -15.34
C SER A 247 -9.95 -11.16 -14.96
N PRO A 248 -8.99 -11.79 -15.68
CA PRO A 248 -8.58 -13.16 -15.41
C PRO A 248 -7.88 -13.29 -14.07
N CYS A 249 -8.16 -14.39 -13.35
CA CYS A 249 -7.41 -14.75 -12.15
C CYS A 249 -6.14 -15.53 -12.52
N CYS A 250 -5.01 -15.19 -11.90
CA CYS A 250 -3.75 -15.90 -12.09
C CYS A 250 -3.64 -17.25 -11.36
N GLY A 251 -4.60 -17.58 -10.47
CA GLY A 251 -4.60 -18.81 -9.67
C GLY A 251 -3.54 -18.89 -8.54
N THR A 252 -2.65 -17.90 -8.40
CA THR A 252 -1.55 -17.95 -7.40
C THR A 252 -1.92 -17.44 -6.00
N MET A 253 -3.14 -16.94 -5.80
CA MET A 253 -3.60 -16.31 -4.56
C MET A 253 -4.92 -16.95 -4.11
N ALA A 254 -4.98 -17.44 -2.87
CA ALA A 254 -6.07 -18.28 -2.36
C ALA A 254 -7.39 -17.53 -2.19
N ASP A 255 -7.33 -16.32 -1.62
CA ASP A 255 -8.50 -15.49 -1.32
C ASP A 255 -8.78 -14.44 -2.42
N CYS A 256 -8.29 -14.67 -3.65
CA CYS A 256 -8.38 -13.69 -4.74
C CYS A 256 -9.83 -13.39 -5.14
N PRO A 257 -10.29 -12.12 -5.13
CA PRO A 257 -11.65 -11.76 -5.54
C PRO A 257 -12.00 -12.14 -7.00
N LEU A 258 -10.99 -12.37 -7.84
CA LEU A 258 -11.16 -12.77 -9.24
C LEU A 258 -11.29 -14.29 -9.45
N ALA A 259 -11.05 -15.13 -8.43
CA ALA A 259 -11.04 -16.58 -8.57
C ALA A 259 -12.37 -17.17 -9.09
N GLY A 260 -13.50 -16.51 -8.82
CA GLY A 260 -14.82 -16.89 -9.32
C GLY A 260 -15.20 -16.32 -10.69
N ALA A 261 -14.31 -15.58 -11.36
CA ALA A 261 -14.57 -14.98 -12.68
C ALA A 261 -14.09 -15.86 -13.86
N SER A 262 -13.42 -16.98 -13.58
CA SER A 262 -12.95 -17.93 -14.59
C SER A 262 -14.03 -18.95 -14.97
N ALA A 263 -14.85 -18.60 -15.96
CA ALA A 263 -15.70 -19.52 -16.73
C ALA A 263 -15.72 -19.07 -18.20
#